data_AF-A0A941GYX0-F1
#
_entry.id   AF-A0A941GYX0-F1
#
_cell.length_a   1.000
_cell.length_b   1.000
_cell.length_c   1.000
_cell.angle_alpha   90.00
_cell.angle_beta   90.00
_cell.angle_gamma   90.00
#
_symmetry.space_group_name_H-M   'P 1'
#
loop_
_entity.id
_entity.type
_entity.pdbx_description
1 polymer ?
#
loop_
_entity_poly.entity_id
_entity_poly.type
_entity_poly.pdbx_seq_one_letter_code
_entity_poly.pdbx_strand_id
1 'polypeptide(L)'
;GGAGNDILVGGAGADEFRFNALTEKSDVILDFLPGTDKITISKAGFSNNLAIGVLPATQFVVGSQAVDSTDYFIYNAGQLYFDADGSGSAQTAQLLATLITPALTAANITIF
;
A
#
# COMPACT_ATOMS: atom_id res chain seq x y z
N GLY A 1 -10.79 3.10 -5.43
CA GLY A 1 -11.66 4.15 -5.95
C GLY A 1 -13.02 4.05 -5.30
N GLY A 2 -13.05 3.97 -3.96
CA GLY A 2 -14.22 3.49 -3.25
C GLY A 2 -14.22 1.97 -3.12
N ALA A 3 -15.40 1.40 -2.88
CA ALA A 3 -15.56 -0.04 -2.65
C ALA A 3 -15.59 -0.83 -3.96
N GLY A 4 -14.95 -2.00 -3.97
CA GLY A 4 -14.86 -2.87 -5.14
C GLY A 4 -13.45 -2.90 -5.71
N ASN A 5 -13.33 -3.44 -6.93
CA ASN A 5 -12.08 -3.48 -7.67
C ASN A 5 -12.14 -2.40 -8.75
N ASP A 6 -11.36 -1.33 -8.58
CA ASP A 6 -11.35 -0.19 -9.48
C ASP A 6 -10.13 -0.18 -10.40
N ILE A 7 -10.24 0.55 -11.52
CA ILE A 7 -9.09 0.95 -12.34
C ILE A 7 -8.86 2.44 -12.07
N LEU A 8 -7.68 2.76 -11.54
CA LEU A 8 -7.30 4.12 -11.15
C LEU A 8 -6.24 4.67 -12.10
N VAL A 9 -6.45 5.92 -12.51
CA VAL A 9 -5.57 6.70 -13.38
C VAL A 9 -5.44 8.09 -12.76
N GLY A 10 -4.22 8.49 -12.40
CA GLY A 10 -3.93 9.82 -11.84
C GLY A 10 -3.80 10.89 -12.92
N GLY A 11 -3.11 10.54 -14.01
CA GLY A 11 -2.79 11.43 -15.11
C GLY A 11 -1.48 12.19 -14.87
N ALA A 12 -1.49 13.48 -15.17
CA ALA A 12 -0.32 14.33 -15.00
C ALA A 12 -0.44 15.14 -13.72
N GLY A 13 0.60 15.11 -12.89
CA GLY A 13 0.62 15.87 -11.64
C GLY A 13 1.20 15.04 -10.52
N ALA A 14 0.92 15.48 -9.29
CA ALA A 14 1.16 14.70 -8.09
C ALA A 14 -0.19 14.22 -7.56
N ASP A 15 -0.45 12.93 -7.79
CA ASP A 15 -1.75 12.32 -7.52
C ASP A 15 -1.72 11.48 -6.24
N GLU A 16 -2.88 11.41 -5.57
CA GLU A 16 -3.09 10.57 -4.38
C GLU A 16 -4.04 9.42 -4.68
N PHE A 17 -3.53 8.20 -4.54
CA PHE A 17 -4.34 6.98 -4.58
C PHE A 17 -4.70 6.58 -3.15
N ARG A 18 -5.92 6.94 -2.73
CA ARG A 18 -6.37 6.81 -1.34
C ARG A 18 -7.11 5.51 -1.08
N PHE A 19 -6.72 4.84 0.02
CA PHE A 19 -7.38 3.66 0.55
C PHE A 19 -7.86 3.91 1.99
N ASN A 20 -9.17 3.89 2.19
CA ASN A 20 -9.78 4.14 3.50
C ASN A 20 -10.03 2.88 4.31
N ALA A 21 -10.11 1.71 3.66
CA ALA A 21 -10.36 0.43 4.32
C ALA A 21 -9.90 -0.75 3.45
N LEU A 22 -9.65 -1.91 4.07
CA LEU A 22 -9.32 -3.17 3.36
C LEU A 22 -10.43 -3.69 2.43
N THR A 23 -11.64 -3.12 2.48
CA THR A 23 -12.71 -3.44 1.54
C THR A 23 -12.53 -2.77 0.16
N GLU A 24 -11.69 -1.74 0.06
CA GLU A 24 -11.32 -1.02 -1.17
C GLU A 24 -10.15 -1.72 -1.89
N LYS A 25 -10.09 -3.05 -1.79
CA LYS A 25 -8.94 -3.87 -2.18
C LYS A 25 -8.93 -4.22 -3.65
N SER A 26 -7.74 -4.60 -4.13
CA SER A 26 -7.49 -5.13 -5.50
C SER A 26 -7.66 -4.11 -6.62
N ASP A 27 -7.56 -2.82 -6.29
CA ASP A 27 -7.54 -1.76 -7.29
C ASP A 27 -6.31 -1.89 -8.19
N VAL A 28 -6.46 -1.52 -9.47
CA VAL A 28 -5.38 -1.50 -10.45
C VAL A 28 -5.02 -0.05 -10.73
N ILE A 29 -3.79 0.35 -10.41
CA ILE A 29 -3.25 1.68 -10.68
C ILE A 29 -2.41 1.61 -11.96
N LEU A 30 -2.82 2.33 -13.00
CA LEU A 30 -2.21 2.19 -14.34
C LEU A 30 -0.98 3.05 -14.55
N ASP A 31 -0.89 4.22 -13.92
CA ASP A 31 0.06 5.28 -14.29
C ASP A 31 0.83 5.87 -13.10
N PHE A 32 0.95 5.10 -12.00
CA PHE A 32 1.68 5.55 -10.81
C PHE A 32 3.11 6.00 -11.15
N LEU A 33 3.46 7.23 -10.77
CA LEU A 33 4.76 7.85 -10.97
C LEU A 33 5.55 7.92 -9.64
N PRO A 34 6.54 7.04 -9.44
CA PRO A 34 7.31 7.01 -8.20
C PRO A 34 8.08 8.32 -7.98
N GLY A 35 7.95 8.89 -6.78
CA GLY A 35 8.59 10.15 -6.40
C GLY A 35 7.69 11.37 -6.58
N THR A 36 6.62 11.23 -7.38
CA THR A 36 5.60 12.27 -7.58
C THR A 36 4.30 11.88 -6.90
N ASP A 37 3.76 10.70 -7.24
CA ASP A 37 2.49 10.23 -6.70
C ASP A 37 2.65 9.56 -5.34
N LYS A 38 1.53 9.52 -4.60
CA LYS A 38 1.44 8.90 -3.28
C LYS A 38 0.29 7.89 -3.21
N ILE A 39 0.56 6.81 -2.49
CA ILE A 39 -0.50 5.93 -1.97
C ILE A 39 -0.78 6.40 -0.55
N THR A 40 -2.01 6.82 -0.27
CA THR A 40 -2.39 7.34 1.06
C THR A 40 -3.30 6.35 1.76
N ILE A 41 -2.90 5.90 2.95
CA ILE A 41 -3.59 4.86 3.72
C ILE A 41 -4.22 5.45 4.97
N SER A 42 -5.50 5.16 5.20
CA SER A 42 -6.18 5.53 6.44
C SER A 42 -5.67 4.70 7.61
N LYS A 43 -5.11 5.35 8.64
CA LYS A 43 -4.75 4.68 9.90
C LYS A 43 -5.95 3.97 10.52
N ALA A 44 -7.09 4.66 10.59
CA ALA A 44 -8.31 4.17 11.23
C ALA A 44 -8.91 2.94 10.51
N GLY A 45 -8.69 2.83 9.20
CA GLY A 45 -9.21 1.72 8.39
C GLY A 45 -8.32 0.48 8.33
N PHE A 46 -7.07 0.58 8.80
CA PHE A 46 -6.06 -0.46 8.62
C PHE A 46 -5.49 -0.93 9.96
N SER A 47 -4.74 -0.09 10.67
CA SER A 47 -4.13 -0.48 11.94
C SER A 47 -3.71 0.71 12.80
N ASN A 48 -4.00 0.62 14.09
CA ASN A 48 -3.57 1.61 15.08
C ASN A 48 -2.04 1.64 15.29
N ASN A 49 -1.32 0.61 14.84
CA ASN A 49 0.14 0.53 14.92
C ASN A 49 0.85 1.41 13.89
N LEU A 50 0.14 1.87 12.87
CA LEU A 50 0.69 2.80 11.89
C LEU A 50 0.83 4.21 12.49
N ALA A 51 1.93 4.89 12.18
CA ALA A 51 2.15 6.28 12.54
C ALA A 51 1.72 7.20 11.40
N ILE A 52 1.04 8.32 11.72
CA ILE A 52 0.64 9.33 10.73
C ILE A 52 1.89 9.94 10.10
N GLY A 53 1.88 10.14 8.79
CA GLY A 53 2.99 10.67 8.01
C GLY A 53 3.55 9.66 7.01
N VAL A 54 4.81 9.84 6.60
CA VAL A 54 5.48 8.92 5.66
C VAL A 54 5.70 7.57 6.33
N LEU A 55 5.40 6.48 5.62
CA LEU A 55 5.61 5.12 6.11
C LEU A 55 7.11 4.89 6.40
N PRO A 56 7.49 4.43 7.61
CA PRO A 56 8.87 4.04 7.89
C PRO A 56 9.33 2.90 6.97
N ALA A 57 10.58 2.95 6.51
CA ALA A 57 11.14 1.88 5.68
C ALA A 57 11.18 0.52 6.38
N THR A 58 11.20 0.49 7.72
CA THR A 58 11.10 -0.73 8.53
C THR A 58 9.69 -1.32 8.58
N GLN A 59 8.69 -0.67 7.99
CA GLN A 59 7.32 -1.17 7.89
C GLN A 59 6.94 -1.59 6.47
N PHE A 60 7.94 -1.67 5.59
CA PHE A 60 7.78 -1.96 4.18
C PHE A 60 8.87 -2.92 3.72
N VAL A 61 8.45 -4.00 3.06
CA VAL A 61 9.38 -4.96 2.48
C VAL A 61 9.07 -5.21 1.01
N VAL A 62 10.12 -5.40 0.22
CA VAL A 62 10.00 -5.90 -1.16
C VAL A 62 10.29 -7.40 -1.15
N GLY A 63 9.32 -8.19 -1.63
CA GLY A 63 9.40 -9.64 -1.61
C GLY A 63 8.02 -10.28 -1.52
N SER A 64 7.97 -11.60 -1.41
CA SER A 64 6.71 -12.36 -1.41
C SER A 64 6.01 -12.46 -0.05
N GLN A 65 6.65 -11.99 1.03
CA GLN A 65 6.16 -12.10 2.40
C GLN A 65 6.86 -11.10 3.32
N ALA A 66 6.29 -10.86 4.50
CA ALA A 66 6.96 -10.19 5.61
C ALA A 66 8.23 -10.96 6.03
N VAL A 67 9.24 -10.22 6.49
CA VAL A 67 10.54 -10.73 6.92
C VAL A 67 10.75 -10.55 8.42
N ASP A 68 10.23 -9.46 8.99
CA ASP A 68 10.17 -9.25 10.44
C ASP A 68 8.74 -9.01 10.91
N SER A 69 8.55 -8.63 12.19
CA SER A 69 7.23 -8.42 12.81
C SER A 69 6.66 -7.02 12.61
N THR A 70 7.29 -6.20 11.77
CA THR A 70 6.90 -4.80 11.53
C THR A 70 6.56 -4.52 10.08
N ASP A 71 6.74 -5.48 9.18
CA ASP A 71 6.45 -5.40 7.74
C ASP A 71 4.94 -5.40 7.46
N TYR A 72 4.27 -4.29 7.78
CA TYR A 72 2.84 -4.11 7.52
C TYR A 72 2.49 -3.99 6.03
N PHE A 73 3.45 -3.58 5.20
CA PHE A 73 3.26 -3.46 3.75
C PHE A 73 4.30 -4.29 3.01
N ILE A 74 3.81 -5.16 2.13
CA ILE A 74 4.64 -6.06 1.33
C ILE A 74 4.42 -5.73 -0.13
N TYR A 75 5.49 -5.47 -0.87
CA TYR A 75 5.43 -5.19 -2.29
C TYR A 75 6.11 -6.29 -3.11
N ASN A 76 5.34 -6.92 -4.00
CA ASN A 76 5.80 -8.03 -4.82
C ASN A 76 5.37 -7.85 -6.27
N ALA A 77 6.33 -7.66 -7.18
CA ALA A 77 6.07 -7.68 -8.63
C ALA A 77 4.86 -6.84 -9.09
N GLY A 78 4.71 -5.61 -8.56
CA GLY A 78 3.57 -4.73 -8.86
C GLY A 78 2.45 -4.78 -7.83
N GLN A 79 2.37 -5.82 -7.01
CA GLN A 79 1.28 -5.99 -6.05
C GLN A 79 1.68 -5.47 -4.68
N LEU A 80 0.89 -4.55 -4.14
CA LEU A 80 0.99 -4.07 -2.76
C LEU A 80 0.01 -4.84 -1.89
N TYR A 81 0.52 -5.46 -0.84
CA TYR A 81 -0.25 -6.18 0.16
C TYR A 81 -0.17 -5.45 1.49
N PHE A 82 -1.23 -5.59 2.28
CA PHE A 82 -1.26 -5.21 3.68
C PHE A 82 -1.29 -6.45 4.57
N ASP A 83 -0.31 -6.55 5.46
CA ASP A 83 -0.28 -7.52 6.53
C ASP A 83 -0.70 -6.82 7.84
N ALA A 84 -1.81 -7.24 8.43
CA ALA A 84 -2.38 -6.59 9.61
C ALA A 84 -1.56 -6.83 10.89
N ASP A 85 -0.84 -7.96 10.98
CA ASP A 85 0.05 -8.24 12.10
C ASP A 85 1.52 -7.91 11.80
N GLY A 86 1.84 -7.72 10.52
CA GLY A 86 3.16 -7.31 10.04
C GLY A 86 4.21 -8.40 10.15
N SER A 87 3.86 -9.65 10.45
CA SER A 87 4.77 -10.77 10.74
C SER A 87 4.73 -11.91 9.72
N GLY A 88 3.79 -11.86 8.77
CA GLY A 88 3.62 -12.83 7.69
C GLY A 88 3.17 -14.22 8.14
N SER A 89 2.80 -14.41 9.41
CA SER A 89 2.65 -15.75 10.01
C SER A 89 1.35 -15.98 10.77
N ALA A 90 0.77 -14.97 11.42
CA ALA A 90 -0.50 -15.13 12.15
C ALA A 90 -1.72 -14.69 11.32
N GLN A 91 -1.52 -13.85 10.31
CA GLN A 91 -2.54 -13.39 9.38
C GLN A 91 -2.02 -13.40 7.95
N THR A 92 -2.90 -13.76 7.02
CA THR A 92 -2.58 -13.70 5.59
C THR A 92 -2.59 -12.25 5.12
N ALA A 93 -1.49 -11.80 4.55
CA ALA A 93 -1.41 -10.50 3.89
C ALA A 93 -2.47 -10.40 2.78
N GLN A 94 -3.20 -9.29 2.76
CA GLN A 94 -4.30 -9.06 1.81
C GLN A 94 -3.83 -8.14 0.69
N LEU A 95 -4.13 -8.51 -0.56
CA LEU A 95 -3.86 -7.64 -1.71
C LEU A 95 -4.62 -6.33 -1.54
N LEU A 96 -3.93 -5.21 -1.61
CA LEU A 96 -4.50 -3.88 -1.54
C LEU A 96 -4.61 -3.26 -2.92
N ALA A 97 -3.51 -3.24 -3.67
CA ALA A 97 -3.46 -2.64 -5.00
C ALA A 97 -2.48 -3.38 -5.93
N THR A 98 -2.72 -3.29 -7.24
CA THR A 98 -1.78 -3.73 -8.29
C THR A 98 -1.34 -2.51 -9.09
N LEU A 99 -0.05 -2.25 -9.12
CA LEU A 99 0.58 -1.18 -9.88
C LEU A 99 1.14 -1.78 -11.17
N ILE A 100 0.81 -1.18 -12.31
CA ILE A 100 1.37 -1.59 -13.61
C ILE A 100 2.80 -1.06 -13.80
N THR A 101 3.23 -0.10 -12.98
CA THR A 101 4.62 0.36 -12.87
C THR A 101 5.30 -0.26 -11.63
N PRO A 102 6.49 -0.87 -11.77
CA PRO A 102 6.97 -1.86 -10.79
C PRO A 102 7.85 -1.30 -9.65
N ALA A 103 8.01 0.01 -9.53
CA ALA A 103 8.86 0.59 -8.48
C ALA A 103 8.00 1.27 -7.42
N LEU A 104 7.98 0.70 -6.22
CA LEU A 104 7.36 1.29 -5.05
C LEU A 104 8.33 1.23 -3.87
N THR A 105 8.38 2.30 -3.09
CA THR A 105 9.16 2.37 -1.86
C THR A 105 8.27 2.86 -0.71
N ALA A 106 8.71 2.66 0.54
CA ALA A 106 8.02 3.21 1.70
C ALA A 106 7.78 4.74 1.60
N ALA A 107 8.68 5.48 0.95
CA ALA A 107 8.55 6.93 0.77
C ALA A 107 7.38 7.35 -0.14
N ASN A 108 6.84 6.40 -0.92
CA ASN A 108 5.64 6.62 -1.73
C ASN A 108 4.34 6.42 -0.95
N ILE A 109 4.41 5.86 0.26
CA ILE A 109 3.25 5.55 1.08
C ILE A 109 3.17 6.55 2.23
N THR A 110 2.00 7.15 2.41
CA THR A 110 1.70 8.02 3.55
C THR A 110 0.49 7.49 4.31
N ILE A 111 0.49 7.73 5.61
CA ILE A 111 -0.58 7.36 6.53
C ILE A 111 -1.27 8.65 7.00
N PHE A 112 -2.60 8.66 6.97
CA PHE A 112 -3.42 9.76 7.48
C PHE A 112 -4.40 9.31 8.56
#